data_AF-A0AAT9HMY9-F1
#
_entry.id   AF-A0AAT9HMY9-F1
#
_cell.length_a   1.000
_cell.length_b   1.000
_cell.length_c   1.000
_cell.angle_alpha   90.00
_cell.angle_beta   90.00
_cell.angle_gamma   90.00
#
_symmetry.space_group_name_H-M   'P 1'
#
loop_
_entity.id
_entity.type
_entity.pdbx_description
1 polymer ?
#
loop_
_entity_poly.entity_id
_entity_poly.type
_entity_poly.pdbx_seq_one_letter_code
_entity_poly.pdbx_strand_id
1 'polypeptide(L)'
;MQTLVDERGRIDAAARAALRGACTAIQAQSFRLQTLIDDLQRDCRDPEVLQEYFRIDQLNERVLRLVQKAAIVSGSWPGLVRPDTHLPDVVAGATSRLHGFERVQVHTKLPAGGVGVVGRAAEPVAVACAELMANALESSRGDLAVEVTLLQTDNGSVCVQIDDAGKGMTREAVARGTRLVSGENAGELLITELGDPPALGFAAIGQLVADHGFHVSVDQVSPYGGVRAVLAVPPHLLTTIDETAEPPSAMAAMPTPAPRTPIPPVAAVSAEPAEGLRDVSASAPGDASTLPQRRRRSGSSRGRSLTRAPRPVDPEEAGTAWGDFEQAVAAGRDGTDSENKDKS
;
A
#
# COMPACT_ATOMS: atom_id res chain seq x y z
N MET A 1 27.20 35.33 -3.35
CA MET A 1 26.01 34.52 -3.69
C MET A 1 26.42 33.10 -4.09
N GLN A 2 27.34 32.94 -5.05
CA GLN A 2 27.86 31.62 -5.48
C GLN A 2 28.37 30.74 -4.33
N THR A 3 29.17 31.30 -3.42
CA THR A 3 29.74 30.56 -2.27
C THR A 3 28.71 30.00 -1.29
N LEU A 4 27.55 30.66 -1.12
CA LEU A 4 26.48 30.19 -0.24
C LEU A 4 25.67 29.05 -0.89
N VAL A 5 25.50 29.10 -2.22
CA VAL A 5 24.86 28.02 -2.99
C VAL A 5 25.75 26.78 -2.98
N ASP A 6 27.05 26.96 -3.19
CA ASP A 6 28.02 25.85 -3.16
C ASP A 6 28.14 25.21 -1.77
N GLU A 7 28.12 26.01 -0.69
CA GLU A 7 28.07 25.50 0.69
C GLU A 7 26.79 24.71 0.96
N ARG A 8 25.63 25.25 0.55
CA ARG A 8 24.33 24.58 0.72
C ARG A 8 24.30 23.24 -0.01
N GLY A 9 24.84 23.18 -1.23
CA GLY A 9 24.97 21.93 -1.99
C GLY A 9 25.89 20.91 -1.32
N ARG A 10 27.02 21.34 -0.73
CA ARG A 10 27.91 20.44 0.02
C ARG A 10 27.27 19.88 1.28
N ILE A 11 26.57 20.71 2.05
CA ILE A 11 25.86 20.27 3.26
C ILE A 11 24.81 19.23 2.91
N ASP A 12 24.04 19.47 1.85
CA ASP A 12 23.00 18.53 1.41
C ASP A 12 23.59 17.21 0.86
N ALA A 13 24.67 17.27 0.09
CA ALA A 13 25.37 16.07 -0.36
C ALA A 13 25.90 15.23 0.83
N ALA A 14 26.45 15.89 1.85
CA ALA A 14 26.89 15.24 3.08
C ALA A 14 25.71 14.65 3.87
N ALA A 15 24.59 15.38 3.97
CA ALA A 15 23.36 14.89 4.61
C ALA A 15 22.79 13.67 3.89
N ARG A 16 22.72 13.68 2.56
CA ARG A 16 22.30 12.53 1.74
C ARG A 16 23.24 11.34 1.95
N ALA A 17 24.56 11.56 1.96
CA ALA A 17 25.53 10.49 2.21
C ALA A 17 25.37 9.88 3.62
N ALA A 18 25.21 10.71 4.65
CA ALA A 18 24.97 10.26 6.01
C ALA A 18 23.65 9.49 6.12
N LEU A 19 22.58 9.98 5.49
CA LEU A 19 21.28 9.31 5.45
C LEU A 19 21.38 7.94 4.76
N ARG A 20 22.07 7.83 3.62
CA ARG A 20 22.32 6.54 2.96
C ARG A 20 23.05 5.57 3.89
N GLY A 21 24.13 6.02 4.53
CA GLY A 21 24.91 5.20 5.46
C GLY A 21 24.07 4.69 6.64
N ALA A 22 23.27 5.57 7.25
CA ALA A 22 22.35 5.20 8.32
C ALA A 22 21.28 4.21 7.84
N CYS A 23 20.69 4.43 6.67
CA CYS A 23 19.72 3.51 6.08
C CYS A 23 20.30 2.11 5.88
N THR A 24 21.51 2.01 5.31
CA THR A 24 22.19 0.71 5.13
C THR A 24 22.45 0.01 6.47
N ALA A 25 22.86 0.75 7.50
CA ALA A 25 23.08 0.19 8.83
C ALA A 25 21.78 -0.34 9.45
N ILE A 26 20.69 0.42 9.37
CA ILE A 26 19.38 0.01 9.89
C ILE A 26 18.85 -1.21 9.13
N GLN A 27 18.96 -1.23 7.79
CA GLN A 27 18.59 -2.38 6.96
C GLN A 27 19.29 -3.66 7.41
N ALA A 28 20.61 -3.60 7.63
CA ALA A 28 21.37 -4.76 8.08
C ALA A 28 20.89 -5.29 9.44
N GLN A 29 20.55 -4.40 10.38
CA GLN A 29 19.99 -4.81 11.68
C GLN A 29 18.57 -5.37 11.56
N SER A 30 17.72 -4.77 10.71
CA SER A 30 16.37 -5.27 10.45
C SER A 30 16.37 -6.66 9.83
N PHE A 31 17.29 -6.96 8.92
CA PHE A 31 17.43 -8.32 8.36
C PHE A 31 17.88 -9.32 9.42
N ARG A 32 18.82 -8.93 10.30
CA ARG A 32 19.22 -9.77 11.43
C ARG A 32 18.05 -10.02 12.39
N LEU A 33 17.24 -9.00 12.64
CA LEU A 33 16.05 -9.12 13.49
C LEU A 33 15.03 -10.08 12.88
N GLN A 34 14.79 -10.04 11.56
CA GLN A 34 13.93 -11.01 10.88
C GLN A 34 14.42 -12.43 11.09
N THR A 35 15.71 -12.71 10.88
CA THR A 35 16.27 -14.05 11.09
C THR A 35 16.05 -14.55 12.53
N LEU A 36 16.26 -13.67 13.53
CA LEU A 36 16.01 -14.02 14.93
C LEU A 36 14.53 -14.28 15.23
N ILE A 37 13.63 -13.48 14.66
CA ILE A 37 12.18 -13.67 14.83
C ILE A 37 11.73 -14.96 14.14
N ASP A 38 12.22 -15.26 12.95
CA ASP A 38 11.89 -16.48 12.21
C ASP A 38 12.27 -17.74 12.99
N ASP A 39 13.44 -17.74 13.63
CA ASP A 39 13.89 -18.84 14.49
C ASP A 39 12.99 -18.97 15.74
N LEU A 40 12.65 -17.84 16.40
CA LEU A 40 11.73 -17.83 17.53
C LEU A 40 10.33 -18.34 17.14
N GLN A 41 9.82 -17.96 15.97
CA GLN A 41 8.52 -18.40 15.46
C GLN A 41 8.50 -19.91 15.19
N ARG A 42 9.58 -20.45 14.60
CA ARG A 42 9.69 -21.87 14.25
C ARG A 42 9.60 -22.79 15.48
N ASP A 43 10.18 -22.37 16.60
CA ASP A 43 10.24 -23.17 17.83
C ASP A 43 9.07 -22.89 18.79
N CYS A 44 8.26 -21.85 18.52
CA CYS A 44 7.17 -21.43 19.38
C CYS A 44 5.96 -22.37 19.30
N ARG A 45 5.50 -22.86 20.46
CA ARG A 45 4.29 -23.70 20.59
C ARG A 45 3.09 -22.97 21.21
N ASP A 46 3.33 -21.82 21.84
CA ASP A 46 2.29 -21.01 22.46
C ASP A 46 1.70 -20.04 21.42
N PRO A 47 0.40 -20.14 21.09
CA PRO A 47 -0.23 -19.26 20.10
C PRO A 47 -0.28 -17.79 20.53
N GLU A 48 -0.33 -17.48 21.83
CA GLU A 48 -0.32 -16.09 22.31
C GLU A 48 1.06 -15.46 22.11
N VAL A 49 2.13 -16.20 22.41
CA VAL A 49 3.51 -15.74 22.17
C VAL A 49 3.80 -15.60 20.68
N LEU A 50 3.34 -16.55 19.88
CA LEU A 50 3.49 -16.50 18.42
C LEU A 50 2.80 -15.25 17.84
N GLN A 51 1.65 -14.85 18.38
CA GLN A 51 0.98 -13.62 17.97
C GLN A 51 1.84 -12.38 18.24
N GLU A 52 2.54 -12.31 19.38
CA GLU A 52 3.45 -11.20 19.67
C GLU A 52 4.65 -11.19 18.69
N TYR A 53 5.21 -12.35 18.34
CA TYR A 53 6.28 -12.42 17.32
C TYR A 53 5.81 -11.92 15.95
N PHE A 54 4.59 -12.25 15.54
CA PHE A 54 4.02 -11.68 14.31
C PHE A 54 3.86 -10.16 14.39
N ARG A 55 3.52 -9.60 15.55
CA ARG A 55 3.46 -8.14 15.72
C ARG A 55 4.84 -7.49 15.63
N ILE A 56 5.88 -8.11 16.18
CA ILE A 56 7.25 -7.60 16.09
C ILE A 56 7.73 -7.63 14.63
N ASP A 57 7.47 -8.72 13.91
CA ASP A 57 7.78 -8.83 12.48
C ASP A 57 7.11 -7.72 11.66
N GLN A 58 5.81 -7.49 11.87
CA GLN A 58 5.08 -6.39 11.23
C GLN A 58 5.66 -5.01 11.53
N LEU A 59 6.17 -4.79 12.75
CA LEU A 59 6.86 -3.55 13.10
C LEU A 59 8.18 -3.43 12.34
N ASN A 60 8.94 -4.51 12.21
CA ASN A 60 10.19 -4.50 11.46
C ASN A 60 9.97 -4.24 9.96
N GLU A 61 8.92 -4.81 9.36
CA GLU A 61 8.51 -4.50 7.98
C GLU A 61 8.15 -3.01 7.79
N ARG A 62 7.53 -2.38 8.79
CA ARG A 62 7.28 -0.93 8.76
C ARG A 62 8.59 -0.12 8.82
N VAL A 63 9.56 -0.55 9.63
CA VAL A 63 10.89 0.06 9.70
C VAL A 63 11.61 -0.08 8.35
N LEU A 64 11.65 -1.28 7.77
CA LEU A 64 12.29 -1.52 6.48
C LEU A 64 11.71 -0.64 5.37
N ARG A 65 10.39 -0.44 5.32
CA ARG A 65 9.77 0.49 4.37
C ARG A 65 10.14 1.95 4.63
N LEU A 66 10.14 2.38 5.89
CA LEU A 66 10.57 3.75 6.22
C LEU A 66 12.01 4.00 5.73
N VAL A 67 12.89 3.03 5.98
CA VAL A 67 14.29 3.08 5.57
C VAL A 67 14.43 3.02 4.05
N GLN A 68 13.65 2.19 3.36
CA GLN A 68 13.61 2.12 1.90
C GLN A 68 13.30 3.50 1.29
N LYS A 69 12.31 4.22 1.84
CA LYS A 69 11.96 5.58 1.36
C LYS A 69 13.05 6.59 1.59
N ALA A 70 13.63 6.59 2.78
CA ALA A 70 14.74 7.47 3.12
C ALA A 70 15.98 7.18 2.24
N ALA A 71 16.24 5.91 1.95
CA ALA A 71 17.29 5.50 1.03
C ALA A 71 17.02 6.01 -0.39
N ILE A 72 15.80 5.85 -0.91
CA ILE A 72 15.41 6.36 -2.23
C ILE A 72 15.56 7.88 -2.30
N VAL A 73 15.03 8.63 -1.33
CA VAL A 73 15.15 10.11 -1.28
C VAL A 73 16.61 10.56 -1.24
N SER A 74 17.51 9.74 -0.69
CA SER A 74 18.93 10.02 -0.68
C SER A 74 19.66 9.49 -1.93
N GLY A 75 18.96 9.01 -2.95
CA GLY A 75 19.50 8.56 -4.24
C GLY A 75 20.01 7.11 -4.24
N SER A 76 19.63 6.30 -3.25
CA SER A 76 19.91 4.86 -3.26
C SER A 76 18.89 4.10 -4.10
N TRP A 77 19.32 2.94 -4.59
CA TRP A 77 18.47 2.03 -5.34
C TRP A 77 17.31 1.48 -4.47
N PRO A 78 16.07 1.37 -5.01
CA PRO A 78 14.87 1.05 -4.23
C PRO A 78 14.80 -0.38 -3.70
N GLY A 79 15.51 -1.37 -4.24
CA GLY A 79 15.36 -2.75 -3.75
C GLY A 79 16.08 -3.81 -4.59
N LEU A 80 15.49 -4.98 -4.75
CA LEU A 80 16.06 -6.01 -5.61
C LEU A 80 15.65 -5.78 -7.07
N VAL A 81 16.55 -6.09 -8.00
CA VAL A 81 16.18 -6.17 -9.42
C VAL A 81 15.21 -7.34 -9.58
N ARG A 82 14.09 -7.08 -10.24
CA ARG A 82 13.07 -8.10 -10.55
C ARG A 82 13.23 -8.56 -12.00
N PRO A 83 12.81 -9.79 -12.33
CA PRO A 83 12.54 -10.14 -13.73
C PRO A 83 11.37 -9.30 -14.28
N ASP A 84 11.14 -9.40 -15.58
CA ASP A 84 9.90 -8.90 -16.18
C ASP A 84 8.71 -9.51 -15.42
N THR A 85 7.77 -8.68 -14.98
CA THR A 85 6.71 -9.09 -14.03
C THR A 85 5.37 -8.59 -14.53
N HIS A 86 4.31 -9.40 -14.45
CA HIS A 86 2.95 -8.97 -14.76
C HIS A 86 2.58 -7.73 -13.93
N LEU A 87 2.02 -6.70 -14.55
CA LEU A 87 1.68 -5.48 -13.82
C LEU A 87 0.66 -5.73 -12.68
N PRO A 88 -0.36 -6.60 -12.83
CA PRO A 88 -1.21 -7.02 -11.71
C PRO A 88 -0.43 -7.61 -10.54
N ASP A 89 0.66 -8.38 -10.79
CA ASP A 89 1.52 -8.94 -9.75
C ASP A 89 2.35 -7.86 -9.06
N VAL A 90 2.83 -6.87 -9.82
CA VAL A 90 3.52 -5.69 -9.26
C VAL A 90 2.62 -4.96 -8.28
N VAL A 91 1.34 -4.74 -8.64
CA VAL A 91 0.36 -4.08 -7.76
C VAL A 91 0.00 -4.98 -6.57
N ALA A 92 -0.23 -6.27 -6.77
CA ALA A 92 -0.50 -7.21 -5.67
C ALA A 92 0.64 -7.26 -4.65
N GLY A 93 1.89 -7.31 -5.14
CA GLY A 93 3.09 -7.27 -4.31
C GLY A 93 3.35 -5.91 -3.66
N ALA A 94 2.78 -4.82 -4.18
CA ALA A 94 2.76 -3.53 -3.50
C ALA A 94 1.72 -3.51 -2.38
N THR A 95 0.52 -4.03 -2.64
CA THR A 95 -0.59 -4.14 -1.68
C THR A 95 -0.23 -5.00 -0.48
N SER A 96 0.45 -6.13 -0.69
CA SER A 96 0.83 -7.07 0.40
C SER A 96 1.78 -6.46 1.43
N ARG A 97 2.49 -5.38 1.08
CA ARG A 97 3.38 -4.66 1.99
C ARG A 97 2.61 -3.75 2.95
N LEU A 98 1.34 -3.45 2.69
CA LEU A 98 0.59 -2.41 3.37
C LEU A 98 -0.03 -2.90 4.68
N HIS A 99 -0.09 -2.00 5.67
CA HIS A 99 -0.99 -2.20 6.79
C HIS A 99 -2.38 -1.73 6.38
N GLY A 100 -3.42 -2.50 6.67
CA GLY A 100 -4.77 -2.21 6.18
C GLY A 100 -4.99 -2.67 4.74
N PHE A 101 -4.17 -3.58 4.22
CA PHE A 101 -4.25 -4.08 2.84
C PHE A 101 -5.62 -4.69 2.51
N GLU A 102 -6.33 -5.20 3.51
CA GLU A 102 -7.70 -5.72 3.38
C GLU A 102 -8.73 -4.68 2.92
N ARG A 103 -8.41 -3.39 3.06
CA ARG A 103 -9.23 -2.28 2.56
C ARG A 103 -8.94 -1.92 1.10
N VAL A 104 -7.87 -2.45 0.52
CA VAL A 104 -7.48 -2.17 -0.87
C VAL A 104 -8.21 -3.12 -1.80
N GLN A 105 -9.08 -2.59 -2.66
CA GLN A 105 -9.81 -3.35 -3.66
C GLN A 105 -9.18 -3.12 -5.02
N VAL A 106 -8.60 -4.17 -5.61
CA VAL A 106 -7.88 -4.07 -6.88
C VAL A 106 -8.76 -4.59 -8.01
N HIS A 107 -8.98 -3.73 -9.00
CA HIS A 107 -9.71 -3.98 -10.23
C HIS A 107 -8.77 -3.83 -11.41
N THR A 108 -8.88 -4.72 -12.39
CA THR A 108 -8.13 -4.59 -13.64
C THR A 108 -9.08 -4.59 -14.84
N LYS A 109 -8.84 -3.62 -15.72
CA LYS A 109 -9.46 -3.45 -17.03
C LYS A 109 -8.42 -3.61 -18.15
N LEU A 110 -7.29 -4.24 -17.84
CA LEU A 110 -6.29 -4.56 -18.84
C LEU A 110 -6.84 -5.64 -19.78
N PRO A 111 -6.49 -5.60 -21.07
CA PRO A 111 -6.79 -6.71 -21.98
C PRO A 111 -6.19 -8.01 -21.45
N ALA A 112 -6.84 -9.13 -21.76
CA ALA A 112 -6.19 -10.43 -21.62
C ALA A 112 -4.98 -10.46 -22.56
N GLY A 113 -3.78 -10.76 -22.05
CA GLY A 113 -2.57 -10.66 -22.85
C GLY A 113 -1.28 -10.31 -22.11
N GLY A 114 -1.23 -10.49 -20.79
CA GLY A 114 0.00 -10.53 -20.02
C GLY A 114 0.79 -9.22 -20.06
N VAL A 115 0.09 -8.12 -19.82
CA VAL A 115 0.74 -6.81 -19.67
C VAL A 115 1.72 -6.87 -18.51
N GLY A 116 3.01 -6.83 -18.83
CA GLY A 116 4.11 -6.84 -17.90
C GLY A 116 4.81 -5.50 -17.79
N VAL A 117 5.63 -5.37 -16.75
CA VAL A 117 6.59 -4.28 -16.55
C VAL A 117 7.99 -4.86 -16.72
N VAL A 118 8.86 -4.16 -17.45
CA VAL A 118 10.26 -4.56 -17.60
C VAL A 118 10.96 -4.62 -16.23
N GLY A 119 11.85 -5.59 -16.03
CA GLY A 119 12.43 -5.88 -14.72
C GLY A 119 13.07 -4.68 -13.98
N ARG A 120 13.70 -3.77 -14.74
CA ARG A 120 14.30 -2.53 -14.20
C ARG A 120 13.28 -1.52 -13.62
N ALA A 121 12.01 -1.64 -14.00
CA ALA A 121 10.93 -0.75 -13.57
C ALA A 121 9.94 -1.42 -12.61
N ALA A 122 9.93 -2.76 -12.51
CA ALA A 122 8.97 -3.49 -11.69
C ALA A 122 9.06 -3.13 -10.19
N GLU A 123 10.25 -3.11 -9.57
CA GLU A 123 10.39 -2.69 -8.16
C GLU A 123 10.10 -1.19 -7.95
N PRO A 124 10.63 -0.25 -8.77
CA PRO A 124 10.26 1.17 -8.69
C PRO A 124 8.75 1.42 -8.76
N VAL A 125 8.05 0.77 -9.69
CA VAL A 125 6.59 0.88 -9.81
C VAL A 125 5.90 0.27 -8.58
N ALA A 126 6.37 -0.88 -8.08
CA ALA A 126 5.81 -1.48 -6.86
C ALA A 126 5.92 -0.54 -5.65
N VAL A 127 7.09 0.08 -5.45
CA VAL A 127 7.31 1.03 -4.35
C VAL A 127 6.42 2.26 -4.49
N ALA A 128 6.36 2.86 -5.69
CA ALA A 128 5.50 4.02 -5.92
C ALA A 128 4.02 3.71 -5.70
N CYS A 129 3.53 2.56 -6.20
CA CYS A 129 2.19 2.07 -5.93
C CYS A 129 1.93 1.88 -4.43
N ALA A 130 2.86 1.25 -3.71
CA ALA A 130 2.73 1.05 -2.27
C ALA A 130 2.61 2.37 -1.51
N GLU A 131 3.42 3.38 -1.86
CA GLU A 131 3.37 4.69 -1.21
C GLU A 131 2.08 5.46 -1.50
N LEU A 132 1.59 5.43 -2.73
CA LEU A 132 0.31 6.05 -3.08
C LEU A 132 -0.85 5.37 -2.34
N MET A 133 -0.87 4.03 -2.29
CA MET A 133 -1.90 3.28 -1.56
C MET A 133 -1.81 3.48 -0.05
N ALA A 134 -0.61 3.56 0.53
CA ALA A 134 -0.42 3.85 1.95
C ALA A 134 -1.01 5.23 2.32
N ASN A 135 -0.73 6.26 1.51
CA ASN A 135 -1.30 7.59 1.71
C ASN A 135 -2.84 7.59 1.59
N ALA A 136 -3.38 6.83 0.63
CA ALA A 136 -4.82 6.68 0.45
C ALA A 136 -5.48 5.97 1.66
N LEU A 137 -4.84 4.93 2.20
CA LEU A 137 -5.33 4.19 3.38
C LEU A 137 -5.33 5.04 4.66
N GLU A 138 -4.31 5.88 4.82
CA GLU A 138 -4.18 6.83 5.93
C GLU A 138 -5.20 7.98 5.83
N SER A 139 -5.42 8.49 4.62
CA SER A 139 -6.34 9.62 4.36
C SER A 139 -7.81 9.20 4.38
N SER A 140 -8.09 7.95 4.01
CA SER A 140 -9.43 7.38 4.01
C SER A 140 -9.93 7.16 5.43
N ARG A 141 -11.23 7.41 5.65
CA ARG A 141 -11.89 7.03 6.92
C ARG A 141 -11.70 5.53 7.15
N GLY A 142 -11.44 5.13 8.39
CA GLY A 142 -10.89 3.79 8.73
C GLY A 142 -11.73 2.57 8.30
N ASP A 143 -12.98 2.77 7.89
CA ASP A 143 -13.92 1.76 7.41
C ASP A 143 -14.11 1.77 5.87
N LEU A 144 -13.63 2.80 5.18
CA LEU A 144 -13.79 2.93 3.73
C LEU A 144 -12.66 2.24 2.97
N ALA A 145 -13.04 1.61 1.86
CA ALA A 145 -12.14 0.96 0.93
C ALA A 145 -11.34 1.98 0.11
N VAL A 146 -10.15 1.58 -0.31
CA VAL A 146 -9.32 2.27 -1.30
C VAL A 146 -9.43 1.49 -2.60
N GLU A 147 -9.92 2.14 -3.65
CA GLU A 147 -10.19 1.50 -4.94
C GLU A 147 -8.99 1.68 -5.86
N VAL A 148 -8.43 0.56 -6.35
CA VAL A 148 -7.27 0.56 -7.24
C VAL A 148 -7.67 -0.01 -8.58
N THR A 149 -7.63 0.79 -9.63
CA THR A 149 -8.00 0.36 -10.99
C THR A 149 -6.81 0.42 -11.93
N LEU A 150 -6.49 -0.72 -12.55
CA LEU A 150 -5.53 -0.80 -13.65
C LEU A 150 -6.28 -0.64 -14.98
N LEU A 151 -5.85 0.26 -15.84
CA LEU A 151 -6.42 0.45 -17.17
C LEU A 151 -5.34 0.80 -18.20
N GLN A 152 -5.51 0.30 -19.42
CA GLN A 152 -4.67 0.69 -20.55
C GLN A 152 -5.30 1.90 -21.25
N THR A 153 -4.47 2.88 -21.61
CA THR A 153 -4.88 4.08 -22.34
C THR A 153 -4.59 3.94 -23.84
N ASP A 154 -5.25 4.74 -24.66
CA ASP A 154 -5.15 4.65 -26.14
C ASP A 154 -3.73 4.89 -26.68
N ASN A 155 -2.90 5.61 -25.93
CA ASN A 155 -1.48 5.84 -26.25
C ASN A 155 -0.56 4.65 -25.87
N GLY A 156 -1.13 3.53 -25.42
CA GLY A 156 -0.41 2.31 -25.05
C GLY A 156 0.16 2.31 -23.63
N SER A 157 0.09 3.42 -22.89
CA SER A 157 0.45 3.45 -21.46
C SER A 157 -0.54 2.66 -20.62
N VAL A 158 -0.13 2.29 -19.42
CA VAL A 158 -1.01 1.67 -18.43
C VAL A 158 -1.04 2.53 -17.18
N CYS A 159 -2.24 2.88 -16.74
CA CYS A 159 -2.47 3.68 -15.54
C CYS A 159 -2.94 2.80 -14.38
N VAL A 160 -2.35 3.02 -13.22
CA VAL A 160 -2.83 2.56 -11.91
C VAL A 160 -3.51 3.75 -11.23
N GLN A 161 -4.83 3.76 -11.22
CA GLN A 161 -5.65 4.75 -10.52
C GLN A 161 -5.89 4.28 -9.09
N ILE A 162 -5.66 5.16 -8.12
CA ILE A 162 -5.86 4.89 -6.70
C ILE A 162 -6.81 5.96 -6.17
N ASP A 163 -8.00 5.53 -5.79
CA ASP A 163 -9.11 6.38 -5.36
C ASP A 163 -9.36 6.21 -3.87
N ASP A 164 -9.25 7.32 -3.12
CA ASP A 164 -9.50 7.35 -1.69
C ASP A 164 -10.84 8.05 -1.35
N ALA A 165 -11.37 7.74 -0.17
CA ALA A 165 -12.58 8.36 0.37
C ALA A 165 -12.27 9.26 1.58
N GLY A 166 -11.20 10.04 1.46
CA GLY A 166 -10.73 10.99 2.46
C GLY A 166 -11.36 12.38 2.37
N LYS A 167 -10.71 13.36 2.99
CA LYS A 167 -11.14 14.77 2.98
C LYS A 167 -10.70 15.54 1.72
N GLY A 168 -9.95 14.89 0.83
CA GLY A 168 -9.24 15.55 -0.26
C GLY A 168 -8.02 16.34 0.23
N MET A 169 -7.38 17.07 -0.69
CA MET A 169 -6.24 17.95 -0.41
C MET A 169 -6.63 19.42 -0.56
N THR A 170 -6.02 20.29 0.25
CA THR A 170 -6.08 21.74 0.02
C THR A 170 -5.31 22.09 -1.24
N ARG A 171 -5.53 23.29 -1.80
CA ARG A 171 -4.82 23.76 -3.00
C ARG A 171 -3.30 23.78 -2.80
N GLU A 172 -2.85 24.18 -1.62
CA GLU A 172 -1.44 24.22 -1.23
C GLU A 172 -0.86 22.81 -1.13
N ALA A 173 -1.63 21.87 -0.56
CA ALA A 173 -1.23 20.47 -0.46
C ALA A 173 -1.13 19.80 -1.85
N VAL A 174 -2.09 20.07 -2.76
CA VAL A 174 -2.01 19.62 -4.15
C VAL A 174 -0.78 20.21 -4.83
N ALA A 175 -0.56 21.52 -4.76
CA ALA A 175 0.59 22.16 -5.40
C ALA A 175 1.94 21.63 -4.89
N ARG A 176 2.04 21.38 -3.57
CA ARG A 176 3.22 20.76 -2.97
C ARG A 176 3.36 19.29 -3.41
N GLY A 177 2.29 18.52 -3.36
CA GLY A 177 2.27 17.11 -3.74
C GLY A 177 2.68 16.92 -5.20
N THR A 178 2.06 17.65 -6.12
CA THR A 178 2.39 17.64 -7.56
C THR A 178 3.85 17.98 -7.82
N ARG A 179 4.41 19.00 -7.13
CA ARG A 179 5.83 19.34 -7.26
C ARG A 179 6.75 18.22 -6.78
N LEU A 180 6.39 17.53 -5.69
CA LEU A 180 7.20 16.44 -5.15
C LEU A 180 7.16 15.21 -6.05
N VAL A 181 5.99 14.83 -6.58
CA VAL A 181 5.85 13.61 -7.39
C VAL A 181 6.24 13.79 -8.86
N SER A 182 6.40 15.01 -9.37
CA SER A 182 6.73 15.24 -10.79
C SER A 182 8.12 14.78 -11.19
N GLY A 183 9.03 14.63 -10.22
CA GLY A 183 10.44 14.28 -10.45
C GLY A 183 11.30 15.40 -11.04
N GLU A 184 10.70 16.52 -11.50
CA GLU A 184 11.42 17.63 -12.14
C GLU A 184 12.52 18.24 -11.24
N ASN A 185 12.31 18.21 -9.92
CA ASN A 185 13.23 18.78 -8.94
C ASN A 185 13.89 17.70 -8.07
N ALA A 186 13.85 16.41 -8.45
CA ALA A 186 14.32 15.33 -7.58
C ALA A 186 15.79 15.50 -7.15
N GLY A 187 16.68 15.87 -8.07
CA GLY A 187 18.09 16.15 -7.77
C GLY A 187 18.33 17.42 -6.94
N GLU A 188 17.40 18.38 -6.99
CA GLU A 188 17.48 19.67 -6.30
C GLU A 188 16.73 19.68 -4.96
N LEU A 189 15.89 18.69 -4.70
CA LEU A 189 15.10 18.57 -3.48
C LEU A 189 16.03 18.34 -2.30
N LEU A 190 16.20 19.36 -1.47
CA LEU A 190 17.02 19.26 -0.28
C LEU A 190 16.28 18.49 0.80
N ILE A 191 17.01 17.68 1.58
CA ILE A 191 16.41 16.92 2.69
C ILE A 191 15.65 17.84 3.66
N THR A 192 16.15 19.06 3.85
CA THR A 192 15.55 20.09 4.71
C THR A 192 14.20 20.62 4.21
N GLU A 193 13.85 20.39 2.95
CA GLU A 193 12.61 20.90 2.31
C GLU A 193 11.45 19.91 2.40
N LEU A 194 11.66 18.72 2.99
CA LEU A 194 10.62 17.69 3.16
C LEU A 194 9.62 18.01 4.27
N GLY A 195 9.86 19.04 5.10
CA GLY A 195 8.98 19.46 6.18
C GLY A 195 9.17 18.66 7.48
N ASP A 196 8.29 18.91 8.45
CA ASP A 196 8.29 18.28 9.78
C ASP A 196 6.86 17.80 10.14
N PRO A 197 6.60 16.47 10.21
CA PRO A 197 7.54 15.39 9.91
C PRO A 197 7.87 15.31 8.40
N PRO A 198 9.02 14.72 8.01
CA PRO A 198 9.43 14.68 6.61
C PRO A 198 8.46 13.90 5.71
N ALA A 199 7.99 14.54 4.65
CA ALA A 199 7.10 13.95 3.65
C ALA A 199 7.86 13.01 2.68
N LEU A 200 8.39 11.91 3.20
CA LEU A 200 9.26 10.98 2.47
C LEU A 200 8.55 10.25 1.31
N GLY A 201 7.25 9.96 1.42
CA GLY A 201 6.52 9.17 0.41
C GLY A 201 6.50 9.83 -0.97
N PHE A 202 5.96 11.05 -1.06
CA PHE A 202 5.93 11.79 -2.33
C PHE A 202 7.33 12.17 -2.84
N ALA A 203 8.27 12.48 -1.94
CA ALA A 203 9.66 12.74 -2.33
C ALA A 203 10.33 11.49 -2.95
N ALA A 204 10.13 10.32 -2.35
CA ALA A 204 10.64 9.05 -2.88
C ALA A 204 10.01 8.74 -4.25
N ILE A 205 8.70 8.94 -4.40
CA ILE A 205 8.02 8.79 -5.69
C ILE A 205 8.64 9.72 -6.74
N GLY A 206 8.86 10.99 -6.41
CA GLY A 206 9.51 11.95 -7.31
C GLY A 206 10.89 11.50 -7.79
N GLN A 207 11.70 10.98 -6.87
CA GLN A 207 13.00 10.42 -7.23
C GLN A 207 12.88 9.22 -8.16
N LEU A 208 11.94 8.29 -7.90
CA LEU A 208 11.71 7.15 -8.78
C LEU A 208 11.18 7.56 -10.16
N VAL A 209 10.33 8.59 -10.23
CA VAL A 209 9.85 9.19 -11.48
C VAL A 209 11.04 9.73 -12.28
N ALA A 210 11.94 10.49 -11.64
CA ALA A 210 13.12 11.04 -12.28
C ALA A 210 14.07 9.94 -12.81
N ASP A 211 14.28 8.88 -12.02
CA ASP A 211 15.24 7.83 -12.33
C ASP A 211 14.72 6.81 -13.37
N HIS A 212 13.40 6.60 -13.43
CA HIS A 212 12.79 5.51 -14.22
C HIS A 212 11.84 5.97 -15.33
N GLY A 213 11.38 7.22 -15.32
CA GLY A 213 10.62 7.82 -16.43
C GLY A 213 9.15 7.42 -16.52
N PHE A 214 8.55 6.84 -15.47
CA PHE A 214 7.09 6.78 -15.33
C PHE A 214 6.53 8.09 -14.77
N HIS A 215 5.22 8.29 -14.79
CA HIS A 215 4.60 9.54 -14.32
C HIS A 215 3.65 9.31 -13.16
N VAL A 216 3.55 10.27 -12.25
CA VAL A 216 2.57 10.26 -11.16
C VAL A 216 1.87 11.61 -11.07
N SER A 217 0.55 11.59 -10.88
CA SER A 217 -0.25 12.77 -10.56
C SER A 217 -1.13 12.52 -9.33
N VAL A 218 -1.38 13.58 -8.56
CA VAL A 218 -2.19 13.55 -7.32
C VAL A 218 -3.17 14.73 -7.25
N ASP A 219 -3.43 15.36 -8.39
CA ASP A 219 -4.22 16.60 -8.53
C ASP A 219 -5.70 16.34 -8.89
N GLN A 220 -6.10 15.08 -8.99
CA GLN A 220 -7.45 14.69 -9.35
C GLN A 220 -8.31 14.43 -8.11
N VAL A 221 -9.61 14.72 -8.24
CA VAL A 221 -10.60 14.44 -7.20
C VAL A 221 -11.16 13.04 -7.42
N SER A 222 -11.21 12.25 -6.35
CA SER A 222 -11.80 10.91 -6.40
C SER A 222 -13.32 10.97 -6.55
N PRO A 223 -13.96 10.02 -7.25
CA PRO A 223 -15.42 9.85 -7.24
C PRO A 223 -16.01 9.67 -5.84
N TYR A 224 -15.20 9.24 -4.87
CA TYR A 224 -15.60 9.06 -3.47
C TYR A 224 -15.41 10.31 -2.60
N GLY A 225 -15.05 11.45 -3.21
CA GLY A 225 -14.90 12.74 -2.54
C GLY A 225 -13.52 13.00 -1.93
N GLY A 226 -12.60 12.05 -2.06
CA GLY A 226 -11.21 12.15 -1.63
C GLY A 226 -10.24 12.51 -2.75
N VAL A 227 -9.03 11.97 -2.71
CA VAL A 227 -7.98 12.18 -3.72
C VAL A 227 -7.92 11.00 -4.69
N ARG A 228 -7.72 11.30 -5.97
CA ARG A 228 -7.30 10.32 -6.97
C ARG A 228 -5.83 10.52 -7.30
N ALA A 229 -5.02 9.52 -6.97
CA ALA A 229 -3.66 9.42 -7.47
C ALA A 229 -3.63 8.56 -8.74
N VAL A 230 -2.80 8.92 -9.70
CA VAL A 230 -2.62 8.18 -10.96
C VAL A 230 -1.15 7.96 -11.18
N LEU A 231 -0.72 6.69 -11.25
CA LEU A 231 0.60 6.30 -11.72
C LEU A 231 0.45 5.81 -13.16
N ALA A 232 1.14 6.44 -14.11
CA ALA A 232 1.14 6.07 -15.52
C ALA A 232 2.48 5.44 -15.92
N VAL A 233 2.45 4.17 -16.30
CA VAL A 233 3.58 3.42 -16.83
C VAL A 233 3.59 3.56 -18.36
N PRO A 234 4.58 4.24 -18.96
CA PRO A 234 4.64 4.44 -20.40
C PRO A 234 5.04 3.17 -21.16
N PRO A 235 4.75 3.09 -22.48
CA PRO A 235 4.97 1.86 -23.27
C PRO A 235 6.39 1.30 -23.23
N HIS A 236 7.40 2.17 -23.12
CA HIS A 236 8.81 1.74 -23.09
C HIS A 236 9.25 1.08 -21.77
N LEU A 237 8.39 1.10 -20.74
CA LEU A 237 8.55 0.34 -19.50
C LEU A 237 7.61 -0.86 -19.42
N LEU A 238 6.74 -1.02 -20.41
CA LEU A 238 5.84 -2.16 -20.52
C LEU A 238 6.44 -3.24 -21.42
N THR A 239 6.05 -4.47 -21.15
CA THR A 239 6.40 -5.65 -21.93
C THR A 239 5.19 -6.57 -22.04
N THR A 240 5.29 -7.62 -22.84
CA THR A 240 4.27 -8.65 -22.97
C THR A 240 4.85 -9.96 -22.45
N ILE A 241 4.17 -10.54 -21.48
CA ILE A 241 4.50 -11.83 -20.88
C ILE A 241 3.47 -12.84 -21.37
N ASP A 242 3.91 -13.99 -21.86
CA ASP A 242 3.00 -15.04 -22.30
C ASP A 242 2.31 -15.69 -21.08
N GLU A 243 1.05 -15.34 -20.83
CA GLU A 243 0.26 -15.88 -19.71
C GLU A 243 0.13 -17.41 -19.74
N THR A 244 0.31 -18.06 -20.89
CA THR A 244 0.26 -19.53 -20.99
C THR A 244 1.54 -20.19 -20.52
N ALA A 245 2.69 -19.55 -20.77
CA ALA A 245 4.00 -20.02 -20.33
C ALA A 245 4.28 -19.59 -18.89
N GLU A 246 3.91 -18.36 -18.54
CA GLU A 246 4.13 -17.75 -17.23
C GLU A 246 2.83 -17.08 -16.76
N PRO A 247 1.92 -17.82 -16.11
CA PRO A 247 0.66 -17.27 -15.65
C PRO A 247 0.89 -16.27 -14.50
N PRO A 248 0.04 -15.23 -14.39
CA PRO A 248 0.09 -14.30 -13.27
C PRO A 248 -0.15 -15.02 -11.94
N SER A 249 0.35 -14.45 -10.84
CA SER A 249 0.17 -15.03 -9.51
C SER A 249 -1.31 -15.15 -9.13
N ALA A 250 -1.64 -16.13 -8.29
CA ALA A 250 -2.99 -16.28 -7.73
C ALA A 250 -3.45 -15.06 -6.89
N MET A 251 -2.51 -14.20 -6.48
CA MET A 251 -2.80 -12.95 -5.78
C MET A 251 -3.10 -11.77 -6.72
N ALA A 252 -2.85 -11.91 -8.03
CA ALA A 252 -3.18 -10.88 -9.00
C ALA A 252 -4.70 -10.67 -9.11
N ALA A 253 -5.10 -9.41 -9.28
CA ALA A 253 -6.47 -9.10 -9.65
C ALA A 253 -6.76 -9.66 -11.05
N MET A 254 -7.88 -10.36 -11.19
CA MET A 254 -8.35 -10.86 -12.46
C MET A 254 -9.14 -9.78 -13.23
N PRO A 255 -9.12 -9.79 -14.58
CA PRO A 255 -9.93 -8.90 -15.40
C PRO A 255 -11.37 -8.82 -14.89
N THR A 256 -11.80 -7.63 -14.49
CA THR A 256 -13.18 -7.42 -14.03
C THR A 256 -14.09 -7.47 -15.26
N PRO A 257 -15.07 -8.39 -15.33
CA PRO A 257 -15.98 -8.45 -16.46
C PRO A 257 -16.71 -7.12 -16.63
N ALA A 258 -16.82 -6.63 -17.87
CA ALA A 258 -17.65 -5.45 -18.14
C ALA A 258 -19.08 -5.68 -17.62
N PRO A 259 -19.70 -4.67 -16.97
CA PRO A 259 -21.08 -4.81 -16.52
C PRO A 259 -21.96 -5.14 -17.71
N ARG A 260 -22.62 -6.31 -17.67
CA ARG A 260 -23.61 -6.69 -18.68
C ARG A 260 -24.74 -5.67 -18.60
N THR A 261 -24.91 -4.87 -19.63
CA THR A 261 -26.10 -4.03 -19.78
C THR A 261 -27.33 -4.93 -19.68
N PRO A 262 -28.30 -4.65 -18.78
CA PRO A 262 -29.54 -5.40 -18.75
C PRO A 262 -30.22 -5.24 -20.10
N ILE A 263 -30.32 -6.33 -20.87
CA ILE A 263 -31.18 -6.36 -22.05
C ILE A 263 -32.61 -6.17 -21.50
N PRO A 264 -33.32 -5.11 -21.89
CA PRO A 264 -34.71 -4.95 -21.45
C PRO A 264 -35.51 -6.16 -21.96
N PRO A 265 -36.35 -6.78 -21.13
CA PRO A 265 -37.18 -7.89 -21.59
C PRO A 265 -38.08 -7.37 -22.71
N VAL A 266 -37.96 -8.00 -23.88
CA VAL A 266 -38.86 -7.74 -25.01
C VAL A 266 -40.26 -8.08 -24.52
N ALA A 267 -41.13 -7.08 -24.47
CA ALA A 267 -42.53 -7.25 -24.11
C ALA A 267 -43.16 -8.28 -25.06
N ALA A 268 -43.53 -9.44 -24.52
CA ALA A 268 -44.31 -10.43 -25.25
C ALA A 268 -45.71 -9.85 -25.46
N VAL A 269 -46.00 -9.40 -26.68
CA VAL A 269 -47.36 -9.11 -27.12
C VAL A 269 -48.05 -10.46 -27.28
N SER A 270 -48.92 -10.82 -26.33
CA SER A 270 -49.79 -11.98 -26.44
C SER A 270 -51.23 -11.50 -26.60
N ALA A 271 -51.80 -11.85 -27.74
CA ALA A 271 -53.17 -11.57 -28.15
C ALA A 271 -54.18 -12.39 -27.32
N GLU A 272 -55.32 -11.79 -27.00
CA GLU A 272 -56.55 -12.52 -26.65
C GLU A 272 -57.11 -13.24 -27.89
N PRO A 273 -57.79 -14.41 -27.73
CA PRO A 273 -59.24 -14.36 -27.53
C PRO A 273 -59.92 -15.52 -26.76
N ALA A 274 -61.10 -15.16 -26.23
CA ALA A 274 -62.38 -15.89 -26.23
C ALA A 274 -62.75 -16.91 -25.13
N GLU A 275 -64.01 -16.71 -24.68
CA GLU A 275 -64.82 -17.37 -23.66
C GLU A 275 -65.11 -18.87 -23.88
N GLY A 276 -65.39 -19.58 -22.77
CA GLY A 276 -65.91 -20.95 -22.80
C GLY A 276 -66.36 -21.50 -21.42
N LEU A 277 -67.61 -21.21 -21.06
CA LEU A 277 -68.61 -21.94 -20.25
C LEU A 277 -68.26 -23.05 -19.20
N ARG A 278 -68.91 -22.87 -18.02
CA ARG A 278 -69.67 -23.83 -17.16
C ARG A 278 -68.99 -24.65 -16.04
N ASP A 279 -69.15 -24.12 -14.81
CA ASP A 279 -69.95 -24.63 -13.67
C ASP A 279 -70.10 -26.14 -13.41
N VAL A 280 -69.64 -26.61 -12.22
CA VAL A 280 -70.38 -27.52 -11.33
C VAL A 280 -69.99 -27.27 -9.84
N SER A 281 -71.02 -27.14 -9.00
CA SER A 281 -71.03 -27.00 -7.53
C SER A 281 -70.46 -28.17 -6.72
N ALA A 282 -69.92 -27.91 -5.51
CA ALA A 282 -70.60 -28.15 -4.22
C ALA A 282 -69.65 -28.34 -2.99
N SER A 283 -70.10 -27.75 -1.86
CA SER A 283 -69.90 -28.13 -0.45
C SER A 283 -68.74 -27.56 0.38
N ALA A 284 -69.11 -26.78 1.41
CA ALA A 284 -68.38 -26.53 2.66
C ALA A 284 -69.05 -27.35 3.80
N PRO A 285 -68.68 -27.25 5.11
CA PRO A 285 -67.56 -26.57 5.78
C PRO A 285 -66.81 -27.48 6.81
N GLY A 286 -65.72 -27.00 7.41
CA GLY A 286 -65.07 -27.70 8.54
C GLY A 286 -63.86 -26.99 9.12
N ASP A 287 -63.91 -26.78 10.44
CA ASP A 287 -63.03 -25.96 11.28
C ASP A 287 -61.59 -26.46 11.49
N ALA A 288 -60.77 -25.49 11.95
CA ALA A 288 -59.62 -25.61 12.85
C ALA A 288 -58.34 -26.34 12.39
N SER A 289 -57.23 -25.59 12.26
CA SER A 289 -56.13 -25.59 13.24
C SER A 289 -54.80 -25.03 12.68
N THR A 290 -54.37 -23.93 13.30
CA THR A 290 -52.99 -23.60 13.72
C THR A 290 -51.80 -23.89 12.78
N LEU A 291 -51.18 -22.82 12.25
CA LEU A 291 -49.78 -22.80 11.81
C LEU A 291 -48.92 -21.96 12.78
N PRO A 292 -47.67 -22.36 13.11
CA PRO A 292 -46.87 -21.71 14.16
C PRO A 292 -46.06 -20.52 13.63
N GLN A 293 -46.17 -19.35 14.28
CA GLN A 293 -45.31 -18.19 14.04
C GLN A 293 -43.98 -18.29 14.80
N ARG A 294 -42.88 -18.24 14.05
CA ARG A 294 -41.50 -18.22 14.56
C ARG A 294 -41.14 -16.83 15.13
N ARG A 295 -41.15 -16.70 16.46
CA ARG A 295 -40.58 -15.55 17.19
C ARG A 295 -39.05 -15.58 17.13
N ARG A 296 -38.42 -14.51 16.62
CA ARG A 296 -36.98 -14.24 16.81
C ARG A 296 -36.76 -13.59 18.18
N ARG A 297 -35.94 -14.25 19.02
CA ARG A 297 -35.41 -13.70 20.28
C ARG A 297 -34.29 -12.70 19.96
N SER A 298 -34.42 -11.50 20.51
CA SER A 298 -33.34 -10.54 20.71
C SER A 298 -32.40 -11.08 21.80
N GLY A 299 -31.14 -11.29 21.44
CA GLY A 299 -30.07 -11.70 22.35
C GLY A 299 -29.08 -10.56 22.54
N SER A 300 -29.03 -10.06 23.77
CA SER A 300 -28.09 -9.06 24.26
C SER A 300 -26.64 -9.59 24.22
N SER A 301 -25.71 -8.86 23.61
CA SER A 301 -24.29 -8.98 23.90
C SER A 301 -23.74 -7.61 24.34
N ARG A 302 -23.46 -7.50 25.65
CA ARG A 302 -22.63 -6.44 26.23
C ARG A 302 -21.19 -6.66 25.75
N GLY A 303 -20.74 -5.87 24.78
CA GLY A 303 -19.32 -5.75 24.45
C GLY A 303 -18.60 -4.93 25.51
N ARG A 304 -17.62 -5.54 26.20
CA ARG A 304 -16.63 -4.85 27.03
C ARG A 304 -15.73 -4.04 26.11
N SER A 305 -15.83 -2.71 26.17
CA SER A 305 -14.85 -1.79 25.59
C SER A 305 -13.55 -1.87 26.39
N LEU A 306 -12.44 -2.19 25.73
CA LEU A 306 -11.07 -1.98 26.22
C LEU A 306 -10.37 -1.01 25.25
N THR A 307 -10.79 0.25 25.23
CA THR A 307 -10.01 1.33 24.65
C THR A 307 -9.01 1.84 25.70
N ARG A 308 -7.78 1.33 25.68
CA ARG A 308 -6.66 1.98 26.38
C ARG A 308 -6.07 3.04 25.45
N ALA A 309 -6.28 4.30 25.78
CA ALA A 309 -5.64 5.42 25.08
C ALA A 309 -4.11 5.36 25.25
N PRO A 310 -3.31 5.72 24.23
CA PRO A 310 -1.87 5.85 24.38
C PRO A 310 -1.56 7.02 25.33
N ARG A 311 -0.70 6.77 26.32
CA ARG A 311 -0.15 7.86 27.17
C ARG A 311 0.84 8.69 26.35
N PRO A 312 0.85 10.02 26.52
CA PRO A 312 1.95 10.84 26.01
C PRO A 312 3.25 10.42 26.69
N VAL A 313 4.31 10.23 25.90
CA VAL A 313 5.65 9.92 26.37
C VAL A 313 6.29 11.21 26.86
N ASP A 314 6.84 11.19 28.07
CA ASP A 314 7.55 12.33 28.65
C ASP A 314 8.91 12.49 27.91
N PRO A 315 9.21 13.66 27.32
CA PRO A 315 10.47 13.88 26.61
C PRO A 315 11.73 13.69 27.48
N GLU A 316 11.63 13.84 28.82
CA GLU A 316 12.77 13.55 29.70
C GLU A 316 13.02 12.03 29.86
N GLU A 317 11.97 11.21 29.89
CA GLU A 317 12.09 9.73 29.91
C GLU A 317 12.59 9.17 28.57
N ALA A 318 12.23 9.81 27.46
CA ALA A 318 12.76 9.44 26.15
C ALA A 318 14.27 9.77 26.02
N GLY A 319 14.72 10.88 26.63
CA GLY A 319 16.12 11.28 26.66
C GLY A 319 17.00 10.35 27.49
N THR A 320 16.51 9.88 28.64
CA THR A 320 17.23 8.91 29.49
C THR A 320 17.31 7.54 28.83
N ALA A 321 16.21 7.06 28.23
CA ALA A 321 16.21 5.80 27.47
C ALA A 321 17.17 5.84 26.27
N TRP A 322 17.35 7.00 25.64
CA TRP A 322 18.31 7.20 24.56
C TRP A 322 19.77 7.22 25.06
N GLY A 323 20.03 7.86 26.20
CA GLY A 323 21.36 7.87 26.84
C GLY A 323 21.81 6.47 27.29
N ASP A 324 20.88 5.67 27.83
CA ASP A 324 21.15 4.28 28.23
C ASP A 324 21.46 3.39 27.02
N PHE A 325 20.78 3.63 25.88
CA PHE A 325 21.06 2.94 24.62
C PHE A 325 22.45 3.29 24.05
N GLU A 326 22.83 4.57 24.04
CA GLU A 326 24.16 5.00 23.60
C GLU A 326 25.29 4.41 24.45
N GLN A 327 25.10 4.33 25.79
CA GLN A 327 26.05 3.67 26.67
C GLN A 327 26.15 2.16 26.43
N ALA A 328 25.02 1.47 26.18
CA ALA A 328 25.02 0.05 25.87
C ALA A 328 25.75 -0.24 24.54
N VAL A 329 25.58 0.62 23.52
CA VAL A 329 26.28 0.49 22.23
C VAL A 329 27.77 0.80 22.37
N ALA A 330 28.16 1.77 23.20
CA ALA A 330 29.57 2.06 23.48
C ALA A 330 30.26 0.91 24.24
N ALA A 331 29.62 0.38 25.28
CA ALA A 331 30.14 -0.76 26.05
C ALA A 331 30.29 -2.03 25.19
N GLY A 332 29.40 -2.23 24.21
CA GLY A 332 29.51 -3.33 23.25
C GLY A 332 30.70 -3.22 22.29
N ARG A 333 31.20 -2.00 22.02
CA ARG A 333 32.38 -1.76 21.17
C ARG A 333 33.70 -1.97 21.93
N ASP A 334 33.76 -1.57 23.20
CA ASP A 334 34.94 -1.78 24.05
C ASP A 334 35.15 -3.27 24.43
N GLY A 335 34.06 -4.04 24.52
CA GLY A 335 34.12 -5.49 24.72
C GLY A 335 34.74 -6.25 23.53
N THR A 336 34.53 -5.77 22.30
CA THR A 336 35.10 -6.41 21.10
C THR A 336 36.57 -6.08 20.87
N ASP A 337 37.05 -4.94 21.38
CA ASP A 337 38.47 -4.56 21.27
C ASP A 337 39.35 -5.21 22.34
N SER A 338 38.76 -5.63 23.48
CA SER A 338 39.48 -6.35 24.53
C SER A 338 39.68 -7.84 24.22
N GLU A 339 38.73 -8.50 23.56
CA GLU A 339 38.88 -9.91 23.13
C GLU A 339 39.90 -10.12 21.99
N ASN A 340 40.22 -9.08 21.22
CA ASN A 340 41.16 -9.19 20.10
C ASN A 340 42.62 -8.91 20.50
N LYS A 341 42.88 -8.53 21.76
CA LYS A 341 44.23 -8.24 22.27
C LYS A 341 44.89 -9.40 23.02
N ASP A 342 44.12 -10.42 23.41
CA ASP A 342 44.60 -11.64 24.07
C ASP A 342 44.91 -12.80 23.10
N LYS A 343 44.88 -12.55 21.79
CA LYS A 343 45.21 -13.53 20.72
C LYS A 343 46.37 -13.13 19.81
N SER A 344 47.27 -12.24 20.25
CA SER A 344 48.56 -11.97 19.59
C SER A 344 49.72 -12.09 20.56
#